data_AF-A0A6I1VY94-F1
#
_entry.id   AF-A0A6I1VY94-F1
#
_cell.length_a   1.000
_cell.length_b   1.000
_cell.length_c   1.000
_cell.angle_alpha   90.00
_cell.angle_beta   90.00
_cell.angle_gamma   90.00
#
_symmetry.space_group_name_H-M   'P 1'
#
loop_
_entity.id
_entity.type
_entity.pdbx_description
1 polymer ?
#
loop_
_entity_poly.entity_id
_entity_poly.type
_entity_poly.pdbx_seq_one_letter_code
_entity_poly.pdbx_strand_id
1 'polypeptide(L)'
;MGTCPLMKTTVQLIPLRYGIVDNPALDPASEVAMPYSLGARPLGIRLLRDGWLYVIEGSSGTLSEYRIEDGLVSAMLWQGREVFEDDREAPIHEPRLIYAKTSTLYVTYSEVPWTAKKCQQVLSSTSERNHFMQAVDLSKAKCDTGGPHLLTPDMTEQHLLLN
;
A
#
# COMPACT_ATOMS: atom_id res chain seq x y z
N MET A 1 -9.37 -9.62 29.09
CA MET A 1 -10.20 -8.56 28.49
C MET A 1 -9.43 -7.99 27.32
N GLY A 2 -9.80 -8.34 26.08
CA GLY A 2 -9.11 -7.85 24.89
C GLY A 2 -9.56 -6.42 24.60
N THR A 3 -8.65 -5.45 24.68
CA THR A 3 -8.90 -4.10 24.16
C THR A 3 -9.20 -4.21 22.68
N CYS A 4 -10.40 -3.81 22.27
CA CYS A 4 -10.76 -3.78 20.86
C CYS A 4 -9.76 -2.85 20.13
N PRO A 5 -9.00 -3.35 19.13
CA PRO A 5 -8.03 -2.54 18.39
C PRO A 5 -8.66 -1.26 17.77
N LEU A 6 -9.99 -1.24 17.62
CA LEU A 6 -10.78 -0.07 17.20
C LEU A 6 -10.64 1.18 18.06
N MET A 7 -10.06 1.13 19.26
CA MET A 7 -9.86 2.35 20.08
C MET A 7 -8.67 3.21 19.63
N LYS A 8 -7.77 2.68 18.80
CA LYS A 8 -6.64 3.47 18.27
C LYS A 8 -7.12 4.34 17.11
N THR A 9 -6.71 5.61 17.10
CA THR A 9 -7.02 6.57 16.03
C THR A 9 -6.19 6.34 14.78
N THR A 10 -5.09 5.59 14.88
CA THR A 10 -4.19 5.25 13.79
C THR A 10 -4.11 3.74 13.56
N VAL A 11 -3.73 3.38 12.35
CA VAL A 11 -3.43 2.00 11.94
C VAL A 11 -2.01 1.95 11.39
N GLN A 12 -1.31 0.84 11.66
CA GLN A 12 -0.05 0.52 11.02
C GLN A 12 -0.31 -0.46 9.89
N LEU A 13 0.29 -0.20 8.73
CA LEU A 13 0.10 -1.00 7.52
C LEU A 13 1.37 -1.74 7.15
N ILE A 14 1.20 -2.91 6.54
CA ILE A 14 2.25 -3.66 5.86
C ILE A 14 1.84 -3.72 4.39
N PRO A 15 2.66 -3.20 3.46
CA PRO A 15 2.30 -3.22 2.05
C PRO A 15 2.40 -4.66 1.51
N LEU A 16 1.39 -5.04 0.73
CA LEU A 16 1.35 -6.29 -0.04
C LEU A 16 0.97 -5.95 -1.49
N ARG A 17 1.13 -6.91 -2.39
CA ARG A 17 0.70 -6.76 -3.78
C ARG A 17 -0.14 -7.94 -4.23
N TYR A 18 -1.03 -7.66 -5.18
CA TYR A 18 -1.64 -8.71 -5.99
C TYR A 18 -0.62 -9.24 -7.02
N GLY A 19 -0.63 -10.54 -7.27
CA GLY A 19 0.19 -11.14 -8.31
C GLY A 19 -0.40 -12.45 -8.81
N ILE A 20 -0.12 -12.80 -10.06
CA ILE A 20 -0.60 -14.06 -10.66
C ILE A 20 -0.05 -15.26 -9.86
N VAL A 21 -0.91 -16.26 -9.66
CA VAL A 21 -0.55 -17.55 -9.04
C VAL A 21 -0.93 -18.71 -9.97
N ASP A 22 -0.12 -19.77 -9.97
CA ASP A 22 -0.31 -20.92 -10.86
C ASP A 22 -1.19 -22.02 -10.23
N ASN A 23 -1.35 -22.02 -8.91
CA ASN A 23 -2.19 -22.99 -8.19
C ASN A 23 -3.55 -22.38 -7.85
N PRO A 24 -4.67 -22.90 -8.38
CA PRO A 24 -6.03 -22.42 -8.06
C PRO A 24 -6.39 -22.48 -6.58
N ALA A 25 -5.75 -23.35 -5.78
CA ALA A 25 -5.96 -23.38 -4.33
C ALA A 25 -5.44 -22.12 -3.60
N LEU A 26 -4.68 -21.27 -4.31
CA LEU A 26 -4.15 -20.00 -3.81
C LEU A 26 -4.98 -18.80 -4.28
N ASP A 27 -6.15 -19.04 -4.87
CA ASP A 27 -7.11 -17.99 -5.23
C ASP A 27 -7.88 -17.55 -3.97
N PRO A 28 -7.64 -16.34 -3.44
CA PRO A 28 -8.26 -15.88 -2.22
C PRO A 28 -9.64 -15.26 -2.50
N ALA A 29 -10.16 -15.29 -3.73
CA ALA A 29 -11.38 -14.55 -4.13
C ALA A 29 -12.66 -14.94 -3.37
N SER A 30 -12.66 -16.09 -2.68
CA SER A 30 -13.77 -16.48 -1.80
C SER A 30 -13.81 -15.73 -0.46
N GLU A 31 -12.67 -15.18 -0.02
CA GLU A 31 -12.49 -14.54 1.29
C GLU A 31 -12.00 -13.10 1.18
N VAL A 32 -11.29 -12.76 0.10
CA VAL A 32 -10.66 -11.46 -0.14
C VAL A 32 -11.31 -10.81 -1.35
N ALA A 33 -11.69 -9.54 -1.23
CA ALA A 33 -12.16 -8.74 -2.35
C ALA A 33 -11.01 -8.51 -3.36
N MET A 34 -11.11 -9.14 -4.52
CA MET A 34 -10.08 -9.07 -5.57
C MET A 34 -10.30 -7.89 -6.52
N PRO A 35 -9.23 -7.21 -6.96
CA PRO A 35 -9.34 -6.03 -7.83
C PRO A 35 -9.80 -6.39 -9.24
N TYR A 36 -9.45 -7.59 -9.70
CA TYR A 36 -9.72 -8.09 -11.05
C TYR A 36 -9.95 -9.60 -11.02
N SER A 37 -10.72 -10.09 -11.98
CA SER A 37 -10.79 -11.51 -12.32
C SER A 37 -10.09 -11.73 -13.65
N LEU A 38 -9.25 -12.76 -13.74
CA LEU A 38 -8.44 -13.07 -14.91
C LEU A 38 -8.90 -14.41 -15.50
N GLY A 39 -8.97 -14.51 -16.83
CA GLY A 39 -9.47 -15.72 -17.49
C GLY A 39 -8.50 -16.90 -17.52
N ALA A 40 -7.19 -16.67 -17.35
CA ALA A 40 -6.18 -17.72 -17.50
C ALA A 40 -5.69 -18.28 -16.15
N ARG A 41 -5.32 -17.40 -15.22
CA ARG A 41 -4.78 -17.74 -13.90
C ARG A 41 -5.30 -16.76 -12.85
N PRO A 42 -5.58 -17.19 -11.62
CA PRO A 42 -6.07 -16.29 -10.58
C PRO A 42 -4.98 -15.32 -10.09
N LEU A 43 -5.43 -14.30 -9.38
CA LEU A 43 -4.58 -13.39 -8.61
C LEU A 43 -4.51 -13.90 -7.17
N GLY A 44 -3.32 -13.91 -6.58
CA GLY A 44 -3.11 -14.13 -5.14
C GLY A 44 -2.43 -12.94 -4.48
N ILE A 45 -2.09 -13.11 -3.21
CA ILE A 45 -1.44 -12.09 -2.37
C ILE A 45 0.05 -12.43 -2.21
N ARG A 46 0.92 -11.44 -2.40
CA ARG A 46 2.38 -11.61 -2.35
C ARG A 46 3.05 -10.43 -1.64
N LEU A 47 4.27 -10.67 -1.15
CA LEU A 47 5.17 -9.59 -0.76
C LEU A 47 5.49 -8.69 -1.95
N LEU A 48 5.77 -7.42 -1.66
CA LEU A 48 6.33 -6.50 -2.66
C LEU A 48 7.72 -6.98 -3.10
N ARG A 49 8.12 -6.55 -4.29
CA ARG A 49 9.50 -6.68 -4.75
C ARG A 49 10.30 -5.45 -4.33
N ASP A 50 11.62 -5.53 -4.47
CA ASP A 50 12.50 -4.40 -4.26
C ASP A 50 12.14 -3.23 -5.17
N GLY A 51 12.04 -2.04 -4.59
CA GLY A 51 11.61 -0.86 -5.31
C GLY A 51 11.20 0.27 -4.39
N TRP A 52 10.21 1.05 -4.85
CA TRP A 52 9.71 2.24 -4.16
C TRP A 52 8.20 2.16 -3.98
N LEU A 53 7.75 2.59 -2.81
CA LEU A 53 6.34 2.74 -2.48
C LEU A 53 6.04 4.22 -2.23
N TYR A 54 5.03 4.74 -2.90
CA TYR A 54 4.55 6.11 -2.77
C TYR A 54 3.16 6.10 -2.15
N VAL A 55 2.97 6.91 -1.11
CA VAL A 55 1.69 7.05 -0.41
C VAL A 55 1.34 8.52 -0.30
N ILE A 56 0.21 8.94 -0.88
CA ILE A 56 -0.39 10.25 -0.60
C ILE A 56 -1.53 10.05 0.39
N GLU A 57 -1.47 10.74 1.53
CA GLU A 57 -2.61 10.82 2.44
C GLU A 57 -3.60 11.87 1.93
N GLY A 58 -4.84 11.47 1.62
CA GLY A 58 -5.81 12.31 0.94
C GLY A 58 -6.21 13.58 1.70
N SER A 59 -6.25 13.54 3.04
CA SER A 59 -6.61 14.69 3.88
C SER A 59 -5.49 15.74 3.93
N SER A 60 -4.25 15.30 4.13
CA SER A 60 -3.10 16.20 4.26
C SER A 60 -2.44 16.53 2.92
N GLY A 61 -2.74 15.79 1.85
CA GLY A 61 -2.08 15.92 0.55
C GLY A 61 -0.58 15.60 0.60
N THR A 62 -0.10 15.00 1.68
CA THR A 62 1.31 14.73 1.90
C THR A 62 1.68 13.43 1.19
N LEU A 63 2.67 13.48 0.31
CA LEU A 63 3.33 12.32 -0.27
C LEU A 63 4.42 11.84 0.69
N SER A 64 4.44 10.54 0.96
CA SER A 64 5.55 9.84 1.60
C SER A 64 6.12 8.82 0.63
N GLU A 65 7.44 8.75 0.55
CA GLU A 65 8.18 7.79 -0.27
C GLU A 65 8.95 6.84 0.62
N TYR A 66 8.87 5.55 0.28
CA TYR A 66 9.53 4.49 1.01
C TYR A 66 10.35 3.61 0.08
N ARG A 67 11.48 3.13 0.61
CA ARG A 67 12.26 2.05 0.01
C ARG A 67 11.68 0.70 0.43
N ILE A 68 11.55 -0.21 -0.53
CA ILE A 68 11.20 -1.61 -0.30
C ILE A 68 12.40 -2.48 -0.64
N GLU A 69 12.79 -3.35 0.29
CA GLU A 69 13.87 -4.32 0.15
C GLU A 69 13.45 -5.63 0.82
N ASP A 70 13.61 -6.76 0.13
CA ASP A 70 13.21 -8.09 0.58
C ASP A 70 11.73 -8.16 1.06
N GLY A 71 10.87 -7.37 0.40
CA GLY A 71 9.45 -7.26 0.74
C GLY A 71 9.15 -6.46 2.01
N LEU A 72 10.15 -5.84 2.62
CA LEU A 72 10.03 -5.00 3.82
C LEU A 72 10.20 -3.53 3.47
N VAL A 73 9.55 -2.68 4.25
CA VAL A 73 9.76 -1.23 4.18
C VAL A 73 11.06 -0.91 4.92
N SER A 74 12.13 -0.62 4.19
CA SER A 74 13.49 -0.49 4.75
C SER A 74 13.86 0.94 5.11
N ALA A 75 13.32 1.95 4.40
CA ALA A 75 13.55 3.36 4.70
C ALA A 75 12.35 4.24 4.31
N MET A 76 12.14 5.35 5.03
CA MET A 76 11.36 6.49 4.53
C MET A 76 12.34 7.50 3.92
N LEU A 77 12.21 7.77 2.63
CA LEU A 77 13.16 8.58 1.86
C LEU A 77 12.68 10.02 1.67
N TRP A 78 11.37 10.24 1.65
CA TRP A 78 10.79 11.57 1.48
C TRP A 78 9.45 11.70 2.18
N GLN A 79 9.13 12.91 2.63
CA GLN A 79 7.79 13.29 3.04
C GLN A 79 7.54 14.78 2.77
N GLY A 80 6.50 15.10 2.03
CA GLY A 80 6.16 16.49 1.72
C GLY A 80 5.00 16.65 0.75
N ARG A 81 4.60 17.90 0.53
CA ARG A 81 3.52 18.25 -0.42
C ARG A 81 4.05 18.67 -1.80
N GLU A 82 5.37 18.74 -1.93
CA GLU A 82 6.12 19.08 -3.14
C GLU A 82 7.36 18.19 -3.17
N VAL A 83 7.88 17.92 -4.36
CA VAL A 83 9.12 17.16 -4.57
C VAL A 83 9.95 17.91 -5.60
N PHE A 84 11.20 18.21 -5.26
CA PHE A 84 12.05 19.08 -6.08
C PHE A 84 13.26 18.37 -6.68
N GLU A 85 13.75 17.32 -6.03
CA GLU A 85 14.94 16.57 -6.43
C GLU A 85 14.53 15.19 -6.94
N ASP A 86 15.18 14.66 -7.98
CA ASP A 86 14.91 13.32 -8.51
C ASP A 86 15.53 12.22 -7.64
N ASP A 87 16.71 12.47 -7.07
CA ASP A 87 17.47 11.52 -6.26
C ASP A 87 17.20 11.74 -4.77
N ARG A 88 16.63 10.73 -4.11
CA ARG A 88 16.22 10.77 -2.69
C ARG A 88 16.57 9.43 -2.03
N GLU A 89 17.83 9.28 -1.62
CA GLU A 89 18.36 8.00 -1.12
C GLU A 89 18.55 7.96 0.41
N ALA A 90 18.74 9.11 1.04
CA ALA A 90 18.98 9.17 2.48
C ALA A 90 17.68 8.97 3.27
N PRO A 91 17.63 8.03 4.24
CA PRO A 91 16.49 7.91 5.13
C PRO A 91 16.28 9.18 5.95
N ILE A 92 15.06 9.69 5.99
CA ILE A 92 14.70 10.90 6.76
C ILE A 92 14.03 10.56 8.10
N HIS A 93 13.39 9.38 8.20
CA HIS A 93 12.69 8.90 9.39
C HIS A 93 12.64 7.37 9.42
N GLU A 94 12.15 6.81 10.54
CA GLU A 94 11.84 5.39 10.64
C GLU A 94 10.81 4.95 9.57
N PRO A 95 10.96 3.76 8.96
CA PRO A 95 10.15 3.28 7.84
C PRO A 95 8.77 2.76 8.29
N ARG A 96 7.94 3.63 8.87
CA ARG A 96 6.62 3.26 9.40
C ARG A 96 5.49 3.81 8.53
N LEU A 97 4.60 2.92 8.08
CA LEU A 97 3.35 3.29 7.41
C LEU A 97 2.24 3.39 8.45
N ILE A 98 2.18 4.51 9.16
CA ILE A 98 1.16 4.77 10.19
C ILE A 98 0.31 5.95 9.75
N TYR A 99 -1.00 5.72 9.64
CA TYR A 99 -1.96 6.72 9.16
C TYR A 99 -3.20 6.76 10.05
N ALA A 100 -3.95 7.86 10.01
CA ALA A 100 -5.24 7.95 10.68
C ALA A 100 -6.20 6.91 10.07
N LYS A 101 -6.95 6.21 10.91
CA LYS A 101 -7.90 5.18 10.47
C LYS A 101 -8.99 5.72 9.54
N THR A 102 -9.27 7.01 9.61
CA THR A 102 -10.26 7.70 8.78
C THR A 102 -9.68 8.24 7.46
N SER A 103 -8.38 8.06 7.21
CA SER A 103 -7.72 8.56 6.00
C SER A 103 -8.04 7.67 4.79
N THR A 104 -8.23 8.30 3.64
CA THR A 104 -8.07 7.64 2.34
C THR A 104 -6.63 7.83 1.90
N LEU A 105 -5.94 6.74 1.63
CA LEU A 105 -4.59 6.73 1.07
C LEU A 105 -4.65 6.54 -0.44
N TYR A 106 -3.72 7.15 -1.16
CA TYR A 106 -3.45 6.84 -2.56
C TYR A 106 -2.08 6.21 -2.62
N VAL A 107 -2.00 4.96 -3.06
CA VAL A 107 -0.80 4.14 -2.94
C VAL A 107 -0.36 3.66 -4.31
N THR A 108 0.93 3.67 -4.60
CA THR A 108 1.47 3.01 -5.78
C THR A 108 2.89 2.51 -5.56
N TYR A 109 3.25 1.48 -6.31
CA TYR A 109 4.55 0.84 -6.30
C TYR A 109 5.27 1.08 -7.63
N SER A 110 6.60 1.21 -7.59
CA SER A 110 7.45 1.33 -8.76
C SER A 110 8.77 0.59 -8.57
N GLU A 111 9.23 -0.15 -9.58
CA GLU A 111 10.55 -0.82 -9.58
C GLU A 111 11.72 0.17 -9.76
N VAL A 112 11.42 1.41 -10.11
CA VAL A 112 12.38 2.51 -10.31
C VAL A 112 11.89 3.75 -9.55
N PRO A 113 12.78 4.63 -9.08
CA PRO A 113 12.35 5.80 -8.35
C PRO A 113 11.57 6.72 -9.29
N TRP A 114 10.51 7.33 -8.76
CA TRP A 114 9.81 8.40 -9.45
C TRP A 114 10.66 9.66 -9.47
N THR A 115 10.65 10.33 -10.62
CA THR A 115 11.18 11.69 -10.74
C THR A 115 10.33 12.66 -9.93
N ALA A 116 10.91 13.77 -9.51
CA ALA A 116 10.23 14.91 -8.90
C ALA A 116 9.02 15.35 -9.75
N LYS A 117 9.18 15.38 -11.09
CA LYS A 117 8.10 15.70 -12.02
C LYS A 117 6.93 14.71 -11.91
N LYS A 118 7.21 13.40 -11.80
CA LYS A 118 6.17 12.37 -11.65
C LYS A 118 5.45 12.51 -10.30
N CYS A 119 6.19 12.75 -9.22
CA CYS A 119 5.60 13.03 -7.92
C CYS A 119 4.71 14.27 -7.97
N GLN A 120 5.18 15.37 -8.58
CA GLN A 120 4.41 16.60 -8.70
C GLN A 120 3.14 16.42 -9.54
N GLN A 121 3.19 15.60 -10.59
CA GLN A 121 2.02 15.28 -11.43
C GLN A 121 0.85 14.73 -10.61
N VAL A 122 1.11 13.76 -9.72
CA VAL A 122 0.05 13.14 -8.88
C VAL A 122 -0.32 13.99 -7.66
N LEU A 123 0.60 14.83 -7.18
CA LEU A 123 0.32 15.80 -6.11
C LEU A 123 -0.62 16.91 -6.61
N SER A 124 -0.34 17.48 -7.79
CA SER A 124 -1.08 18.61 -8.35
C SER A 124 -2.42 18.27 -8.99
N SER A 125 -2.63 17.02 -9.42
CA SER A 125 -3.84 16.63 -10.14
C SER A 125 -4.52 15.40 -9.54
N THR A 126 -5.76 15.58 -9.10
CA THR A 126 -6.60 14.49 -8.60
C THR A 126 -6.90 13.44 -9.68
N SER A 127 -7.06 13.84 -10.95
CA SER A 127 -7.29 12.88 -12.04
C SER A 127 -6.06 12.00 -12.27
N GLU A 128 -4.88 12.61 -12.28
CA GLU A 128 -3.61 11.90 -12.42
C GLU A 128 -3.37 10.99 -11.22
N ARG A 129 -3.63 11.49 -10.00
CA ARG A 129 -3.54 10.68 -8.77
C ARG A 129 -4.42 9.44 -8.85
N ASN A 130 -5.69 9.59 -9.23
CA ASN A 130 -6.63 8.48 -9.35
C ASN A 130 -6.26 7.51 -10.49
N HIS A 131 -5.56 8.00 -11.52
CA HIS A 131 -5.10 7.16 -12.63
C HIS A 131 -3.87 6.32 -12.26
N PHE A 132 -2.91 6.91 -11.54
CA PHE A 132 -1.62 6.28 -11.24
C PHE A 132 -1.54 5.60 -9.87
N MET A 133 -2.48 5.87 -8.97
CA MET A 133 -2.44 5.40 -7.60
C MET A 133 -3.75 4.73 -7.20
N GLN A 134 -3.63 3.62 -6.48
CA GLN A 134 -4.75 2.90 -5.91
C GLN A 134 -5.27 3.64 -4.69
N ALA A 135 -6.55 4.02 -4.70
CA ALA A 135 -7.22 4.57 -3.53
C ALA A 135 -7.57 3.47 -2.53
N VAL A 136 -7.21 3.67 -1.27
CA VAL A 136 -7.45 2.75 -0.15
C VAL A 136 -8.09 3.53 1.00
N ASP A 137 -9.37 3.29 1.23
CA ASP A 137 -10.14 3.93 2.29
C ASP A 137 -10.03 3.11 3.58
N LEU A 138 -9.21 3.58 4.52
CA LEU A 138 -8.93 2.88 5.76
C LEU A 138 -10.16 2.78 6.68
N SER A 139 -11.15 3.66 6.50
CA SER A 139 -12.37 3.66 7.32
C SER A 139 -13.26 2.46 7.02
N LYS A 140 -13.09 1.83 5.85
CA LYS A 140 -13.86 0.65 5.42
C LYS A 140 -13.33 -0.67 5.98
N ALA A 141 -12.15 -0.67 6.61
CA ALA A 141 -11.61 -1.87 7.21
C ALA A 141 -12.40 -2.27 8.47
N LYS A 142 -12.87 -3.52 8.47
CA LYS A 142 -13.37 -4.22 9.65
C LYS A 142 -12.28 -5.13 10.20
N CYS A 143 -12.27 -5.32 11.52
CA CYS A 143 -11.20 -6.07 12.18
C CYS A 143 -11.26 -7.58 11.91
N ASP A 144 -12.40 -8.09 11.49
CA ASP A 144 -12.68 -9.50 11.23
C ASP A 144 -12.58 -9.84 9.73
N THR A 145 -13.11 -8.98 8.86
CA THR A 145 -13.18 -9.26 7.41
C THR A 145 -12.27 -8.37 6.56
N GLY A 146 -11.49 -7.48 7.18
CA GLY A 146 -10.72 -6.48 6.45
C GLY A 146 -11.61 -5.51 5.67
N GLY A 147 -11.17 -5.09 4.50
CA GLY A 147 -11.89 -4.22 3.57
C GLY A 147 -11.28 -4.27 2.17
N PRO A 148 -11.79 -3.47 1.21
CA PRO A 148 -11.20 -3.38 -0.12
C PRO A 148 -9.72 -3.00 -0.02
N HIS A 149 -8.84 -3.87 -0.53
CA HIS A 149 -7.37 -3.75 -0.46
C HIS A 149 -6.77 -3.75 0.96
N LEU A 150 -7.52 -4.19 1.96
CA LEU A 150 -7.12 -4.20 3.37
C LEU A 150 -7.38 -5.58 3.95
N LEU A 151 -6.32 -6.34 4.20
CA LEU A 151 -6.41 -7.66 4.82
C LEU A 151 -6.16 -7.55 6.32
N THR A 152 -6.77 -8.46 7.10
CA THR A 152 -6.39 -8.65 8.49
C THR A 152 -5.05 -9.40 8.58
N PRO A 153 -4.37 -9.41 9.74
CA PRO A 153 -3.19 -10.25 9.94
C PRO A 153 -3.47 -11.73 9.65
N ASP A 154 -4.57 -12.29 10.17
CA ASP A 154 -4.94 -13.69 9.97
C ASP A 154 -5.17 -14.03 8.48
N MET A 155 -5.88 -13.17 7.75
CA MET A 155 -6.05 -13.31 6.29
C MET A 155 -4.70 -13.23 5.57
N THR A 156 -3.80 -12.36 6.04
CA THR A 156 -2.46 -12.24 5.46
C THR A 156 -1.67 -13.53 5.69
N GLU A 157 -1.63 -14.06 6.91
CA GLU A 157 -0.91 -15.29 7.23
C GLU A 157 -1.42 -16.50 6.42
N GLN A 158 -2.72 -16.57 6.18
CA GLN A 158 -3.35 -17.64 5.40
C GLN A 158 -3.02 -17.55 3.91
N HIS A 159 -3.03 -16.34 3.34
CA HIS A 159 -3.00 -16.12 1.89
C HIS A 159 -1.64 -15.63 1.36
N LEU A 160 -0.72 -15.23 2.25
CA LEU A 160 0.59 -14.73 1.85
C LEU A 160 1.47 -15.87 1.37
N LEU A 161 1.89 -15.77 0.11
CA LEU A 161 2.85 -16.68 -0.47
C LEU A 161 4.27 -16.16 -0.26
N LEU A 162 5.04 -16.89 0.55
CA LEU A 162 6.48 -16.79 0.60
C LEU A 162 7.04 -17.68 -0.53
N ASN A 163 7.75 -17.06 -1.48
CA ASN A 163 8.42 -17.78 -2.56
C ASN A 163 9.74 -18.37 -2.09
#